data_AF-A0A661X425-F1
#
_entry.id   AF-A0A661X425-F1
#
_cell.length_a   1.000
_cell.length_b   1.000
_cell.length_c   1.000
_cell.angle_alpha   90.00
_cell.angle_beta   90.00
_cell.angle_gamma   90.00
#
_symmetry.space_group_name_H-M   'P 1'
#
loop_
_entity.id
_entity.type
_entity.pdbx_description
1 polymer ?
#
loop_
_entity_poly.entity_id
_entity_poly.type
_entity_poly.pdbx_seq_one_letter_code
_entity_poly.pdbx_strand_id
1 'polypeptide(L)'
;MLTSVFFFLSFLISLFLYPIIIKIQKRRGKGQIVREEGPKEHLLKTGTPTMGGILFLLIPFLSYLFIKKNPLVNNLFIFVLLEGSIGFVDDILKMTKRNSTGLLARWKLLFQILFAIPFILYIQKSVGTRLLIPFSLSYIDLSYLFIPFLLFVIVGGINSFNLTDGLDGLLGGLSLILLPFFLIFFSEKEPLFIILIVLSGTLIAFLWYNFHPAQIFMGDTGSMILGSIFIGVSIILRVELFLPILMFIFITETLSVIIQVSYFKWTKRKYGIGKRVFRMAPIHHHFELMGIPEEKVTFRFWVIQFLLLIVSFLLIGGS
;
A
#
# COMPACT_ATOMS: atom_id res chain seq x y z
N MET A 1 -7.18 -23.85 -13.12
CA MET A 1 -8.66 -23.85 -13.24
C MET A 1 -9.33 -23.24 -12.00
N LEU A 2 -9.10 -23.76 -10.79
CA LEU A 2 -9.70 -23.19 -9.57
C LEU A 2 -9.22 -21.75 -9.28
N THR A 3 -7.91 -21.49 -9.40
CA THR A 3 -7.27 -20.18 -9.26
C THR A 3 -7.86 -19.14 -10.22
N SER A 4 -8.04 -19.51 -11.48
CA SER A 4 -8.70 -18.67 -12.49
C SER A 4 -10.15 -18.34 -12.12
N VAL A 5 -10.90 -19.30 -11.56
CA VAL A 5 -12.27 -19.03 -11.07
C VAL A 5 -12.25 -17.99 -9.95
N PHE A 6 -11.38 -18.12 -8.95
CA PHE A 6 -11.24 -17.14 -7.87
C PHE A 6 -10.89 -15.74 -8.40
N PHE A 7 -9.97 -15.65 -9.37
CA PHE A 7 -9.64 -14.41 -10.04
C PHE A 7 -10.87 -13.76 -10.67
N PHE A 8 -11.56 -14.45 -11.58
CA PHE A 8 -12.69 -13.87 -12.29
C PHE A 8 -13.87 -13.55 -11.37
N LEU A 9 -14.15 -14.40 -10.37
CA LEU A 9 -15.19 -14.12 -9.39
C LEU A 9 -14.89 -12.84 -8.62
N SER A 10 -13.66 -12.70 -8.11
CA SER A 10 -13.24 -11.52 -7.35
C SER A 10 -13.28 -10.24 -8.19
N PHE A 11 -12.85 -10.31 -9.46
CA PHE A 11 -12.94 -9.23 -10.41
C PHE A 11 -14.39 -8.82 -10.66
N LEU A 12 -15.26 -9.76 -11.06
CA LEU A 12 -16.66 -9.48 -11.38
C LEU A 12 -17.43 -8.95 -10.16
N ILE A 13 -17.29 -9.60 -9.00
CA ILE A 13 -17.94 -9.14 -7.77
C ILE A 13 -17.50 -7.72 -7.44
N SER A 14 -16.20 -7.43 -7.50
CA SER A 14 -15.68 -6.09 -7.20
C SER A 14 -16.16 -5.07 -8.24
N LEU A 15 -16.16 -5.44 -9.53
CA LEU A 15 -16.64 -4.60 -10.64
C LEU A 15 -18.10 -4.18 -10.43
N PHE A 16 -18.97 -5.06 -9.94
CA PHE A 16 -20.36 -4.73 -9.64
C PHE A 16 -20.56 -3.99 -8.31
N LEU A 17 -19.71 -4.23 -7.31
CA LEU A 17 -19.81 -3.56 -6.00
C LEU A 17 -19.37 -2.09 -6.05
N TYR A 18 -18.35 -1.74 -6.83
CA TYR A 18 -17.86 -0.36 -6.89
C TYR A 18 -18.92 0.68 -7.31
N PRO A 19 -19.73 0.48 -8.37
CA PRO A 19 -20.83 1.39 -8.71
C PRO A 19 -21.83 1.58 -7.56
N ILE A 20 -22.10 0.52 -6.78
CA ILE A 20 -22.99 0.57 -5.62
C ILE A 20 -22.37 1.45 -4.52
N ILE A 21 -21.09 1.23 -4.20
CA ILE A 21 -20.34 2.02 -3.21
C ILE A 21 -20.31 3.50 -3.61
N ILE A 22 -19.97 3.78 -4.87
CA ILE A 22 -19.92 5.13 -5.44
C ILE A 22 -21.29 5.81 -5.29
N LYS A 23 -22.37 5.14 -5.67
CA LYS A 23 -23.74 5.68 -5.58
C LYS A 23 -24.15 5.97 -4.13
N ILE A 24 -23.83 5.08 -3.19
CA ILE A 24 -24.13 5.25 -1.77
C ILE A 24 -23.39 6.46 -1.19
N GLN A 25 -22.09 6.62 -1.48
CA GLN A 25 -21.31 7.74 -0.97
C GLN A 25 -21.73 9.08 -1.57
N LYS A 26 -21.98 9.13 -2.88
CA LYS A 26 -22.52 10.33 -3.55
C LYS A 26 -23.85 10.77 -2.94
N ARG A 27 -24.77 9.84 -2.66
CA ARG A 27 -26.07 10.13 -1.99
C ARG A 27 -25.91 10.68 -0.58
N ARG A 28 -24.86 10.27 0.14
CA ARG A 28 -24.59 10.75 1.50
C ARG A 28 -23.86 12.10 1.54
N GLY A 29 -23.46 12.64 0.37
CA GLY A 29 -22.63 13.85 0.29
C GLY A 29 -21.25 13.68 0.95
N LYS A 30 -20.78 12.44 1.09
CA LYS A 30 -19.55 12.08 1.80
C LYS A 30 -18.47 11.69 0.78
N GLY A 31 -17.88 12.70 0.14
CA GLY A 31 -16.70 12.52 -0.72
C GLY A 31 -15.43 13.02 -0.04
N GLN A 32 -14.30 12.81 -0.71
CA GLN A 32 -12.99 13.25 -0.22
C GLN A 32 -12.89 14.78 -0.22
N ILE A 33 -12.25 15.32 0.83
CA ILE A 33 -11.93 16.74 0.94
C ILE A 33 -10.44 16.89 0.68
N VAL A 34 -10.11 17.57 -0.41
CA VAL A 34 -8.74 17.77 -0.87
C VAL A 34 -8.13 18.97 -0.12
N ARG A 35 -6.82 18.90 0.18
CA ARG A 35 -6.09 19.99 0.83
C ARG A 35 -5.90 21.15 -0.13
N GLU A 36 -6.09 22.38 0.36
CA GLU A 36 -5.81 23.61 -0.40
C GLU A 36 -4.32 23.79 -0.73
N GLU A 37 -3.43 23.21 0.09
CA GLU A 37 -1.97 23.30 -0.08
C GLU A 37 -1.41 22.35 -1.17
N GLY A 38 -2.26 21.54 -1.82
CA GLY A 38 -1.88 20.61 -2.90
C GLY A 38 -1.85 21.23 -4.31
N PRO A 39 -1.54 20.45 -5.36
CA PRO A 39 -1.62 20.97 -6.72
C PRO A 39 -3.08 21.38 -7.05
N LYS A 40 -3.26 22.55 -7.66
CA LYS A 40 -4.58 23.19 -7.83
C LYS A 40 -5.58 22.32 -8.60
N GLU A 41 -5.10 21.51 -9.54
CA GLU A 41 -5.92 20.59 -10.33
C GLU A 41 -6.62 19.54 -9.44
N HIS A 42 -6.02 19.16 -8.30
CA HIS A 42 -6.63 18.22 -7.37
C HIS A 42 -7.87 18.79 -6.67
N LEU A 43 -8.06 20.12 -6.61
CA LEU A 43 -9.28 20.70 -6.02
C LEU A 43 -10.55 20.25 -6.76
N LEU A 44 -10.44 19.95 -8.05
CA LEU A 44 -11.53 19.41 -8.88
C LEU A 44 -11.97 18.00 -8.45
N LYS A 45 -11.12 17.28 -7.71
CA LYS A 45 -11.38 15.93 -7.19
C LYS A 45 -12.15 15.95 -5.86
N THR A 46 -12.45 17.14 -5.33
CA THR A 46 -13.25 17.29 -4.12
C THR A 46 -14.64 16.70 -4.33
N GLY A 47 -15.07 15.83 -3.42
CA GLY A 47 -16.38 15.17 -3.51
C GLY A 47 -16.36 13.79 -4.19
N THR A 48 -15.23 13.34 -4.74
CA THR A 48 -15.08 11.96 -5.22
C THR A 48 -15.20 10.98 -4.04
N PRO A 49 -15.99 9.89 -4.15
CA PRO A 49 -16.06 8.83 -3.14
C PRO A 49 -14.68 8.31 -2.73
N THR A 50 -14.51 7.96 -1.46
CA THR A 50 -13.26 7.43 -0.89
C THR A 50 -13.49 6.06 -0.23
N MET A 51 -12.52 5.49 0.49
CA MET A 51 -12.62 4.19 1.17
C MET A 51 -12.94 3.00 0.24
N GLY A 52 -12.70 3.12 -1.07
CA GLY A 52 -12.91 2.04 -2.03
C GLY A 52 -12.06 0.80 -1.72
N GLY A 53 -10.91 1.00 -1.05
CA GLY A 53 -10.00 -0.09 -0.71
C GLY A 53 -10.51 -1.04 0.37
N ILE A 54 -11.69 -0.82 0.96
CA ILE A 54 -12.33 -1.81 1.85
C ILE A 54 -12.50 -3.17 1.15
N LEU A 55 -12.69 -3.19 -0.17
CA LEU A 55 -12.80 -4.42 -0.95
C LEU A 55 -11.47 -5.19 -1.03
N PHE A 56 -10.32 -4.53 -0.85
CA PHE A 56 -8.99 -5.18 -0.82
C PHE A 56 -8.82 -6.11 0.38
N LEU A 57 -9.61 -5.93 1.44
CA LEU A 57 -9.67 -6.86 2.57
C LEU A 57 -10.90 -7.76 2.47
N LEU A 58 -12.09 -7.19 2.19
CA LEU A 58 -13.34 -7.93 2.24
C LEU A 58 -13.37 -9.09 1.24
N ILE A 59 -12.97 -8.86 -0.01
CA ILE A 59 -13.06 -9.88 -1.07
C ILE A 59 -12.05 -11.01 -0.84
N PRO A 60 -10.76 -10.74 -0.54
CA PRO A 60 -9.83 -11.79 -0.11
C PRO A 60 -10.28 -12.54 1.15
N PHE A 61 -10.80 -11.86 2.17
CA PHE A 61 -11.28 -12.51 3.39
C PHE A 61 -12.46 -13.44 3.13
N LEU A 62 -13.45 -13.00 2.33
CA LEU A 62 -14.59 -13.83 1.94
C LEU A 62 -14.13 -15.06 1.14
N SER A 63 -13.19 -14.89 0.20
CA SER A 63 -12.62 -16.03 -0.55
C SER A 63 -11.93 -17.03 0.38
N TYR A 64 -11.24 -16.53 1.42
CA TYR A 64 -10.55 -17.35 2.38
C TYR A 64 -11.50 -18.25 3.19
N LEU A 65 -12.77 -17.86 3.37
CA LEU A 65 -13.80 -18.69 4.00
C LEU A 65 -14.02 -20.03 3.29
N PHE A 66 -13.75 -20.10 1.98
CA PHE A 66 -14.00 -21.27 1.15
C PHE A 66 -12.76 -22.14 0.86
N ILE A 67 -11.60 -21.80 1.44
CA ILE A 67 -10.35 -22.56 1.25
C ILE A 67 -9.80 -23.09 2.58
N LYS A 68 -8.86 -24.03 2.51
CA LYS A 68 -8.26 -24.65 3.69
C LYS A 68 -7.59 -23.60 4.55
N LYS A 69 -7.96 -23.58 5.83
CA LYS A 69 -7.41 -22.64 6.81
C LYS A 69 -5.94 -22.92 7.08
N ASN A 70 -5.16 -21.85 7.18
CA ASN A 70 -3.75 -21.88 7.48
C ASN A 70 -3.44 -20.85 8.58
N PRO A 71 -2.74 -21.22 9.66
CA PRO A 71 -2.41 -20.30 10.74
C PRO A 71 -1.62 -19.05 10.30
N LEU A 72 -0.71 -19.17 9.32
CA LEU A 72 0.04 -18.02 8.80
C LEU A 72 -0.91 -17.01 8.16
N VAL A 73 -1.84 -17.50 7.35
CA VAL A 73 -2.86 -16.69 6.66
C VAL A 73 -3.84 -16.07 7.65
N ASN A 74 -4.23 -16.80 8.69
CA ASN A 74 -5.08 -16.27 9.77
C ASN A 74 -4.41 -15.07 10.45
N ASN A 75 -3.14 -15.21 10.82
CA ASN A 75 -2.39 -14.14 11.49
C ASN A 75 -2.14 -12.95 10.55
N LEU A 76 -1.90 -13.21 9.26
CA LEU A 76 -1.83 -12.15 8.25
C LEU A 76 -3.15 -11.38 8.16
N PHE A 77 -4.30 -12.05 8.10
CA PHE A 77 -5.60 -11.35 8.08
C PHE A 77 -5.88 -10.54 9.33
N ILE A 78 -5.51 -11.05 10.52
CA ILE A 78 -5.63 -10.28 11.78
C ILE A 78 -4.77 -9.02 11.70
N PHE A 79 -3.52 -9.16 11.25
CA PHE A 79 -2.61 -8.03 11.07
C PHE A 79 -3.16 -6.99 10.09
N VAL A 80 -3.60 -7.43 8.90
CA VAL A 80 -4.18 -6.56 7.87
C VAL A 80 -5.46 -5.89 8.35
N LEU A 81 -6.31 -6.59 9.11
CA LEU A 81 -7.52 -6.01 9.70
C LEU A 81 -7.18 -4.92 10.72
N LEU A 82 -6.19 -5.16 11.60
CA LEU A 82 -5.75 -4.19 12.59
C LEU A 82 -5.17 -2.94 11.92
N GLU A 83 -4.25 -3.11 10.96
CA GLU A 83 -3.65 -1.98 10.21
C GLU A 83 -4.69 -1.24 9.36
N GLY A 84 -5.56 -1.98 8.66
CA GLY A 84 -6.65 -1.42 7.89
C GLY A 84 -7.67 -0.66 8.74
N SER A 85 -7.88 -1.07 10.00
CA SER A 85 -8.77 -0.36 10.92
C SER A 85 -8.29 1.05 11.25
N ILE A 86 -6.97 1.27 11.28
CA ILE A 86 -6.40 2.60 11.49
C ILE A 86 -6.78 3.52 10.32
N GLY A 87 -6.60 3.04 9.08
CA GLY A 87 -6.97 3.78 7.87
C GLY A 87 -8.47 4.02 7.77
N PHE A 88 -9.29 3.04 8.16
CA PHE A 88 -10.74 3.15 8.21
C PHE A 88 -11.21 4.22 9.20
N VAL A 89 -10.64 4.24 10.41
CA VAL A 89 -10.93 5.28 11.41
C VAL A 89 -10.48 6.65 10.91
N ASP A 90 -9.31 6.75 10.29
CA ASP A 90 -8.79 7.98 9.72
C ASP A 90 -9.73 8.57 8.64
N ASP A 91 -10.16 7.74 7.68
CA ASP A 91 -11.08 8.15 6.62
C ASP A 91 -12.44 8.58 7.19
N ILE A 92 -13.00 7.83 8.17
CA ILE A 92 -14.24 8.22 8.86
C ILE A 92 -14.08 9.59 9.54
N LEU A 93 -12.96 9.83 10.22
CA LEU A 93 -12.69 11.11 10.87
C LEU A 93 -12.62 12.25 9.85
N LYS A 94 -11.91 12.07 8.72
CA LYS A 94 -11.83 13.05 7.62
C LYS A 94 -13.24 13.40 7.09
N MET A 95 -14.05 12.38 6.82
CA MET A 95 -15.41 12.55 6.29
C MET A 95 -16.37 13.19 7.30
N THR A 96 -16.26 12.85 8.59
CA THR A 96 -17.16 13.33 9.64
C THR A 96 -16.84 14.75 10.07
N LYS A 97 -15.55 15.08 10.20
CA LYS A 97 -15.07 16.44 10.57
C LYS A 97 -15.02 17.40 9.39
N ARG A 98 -15.31 16.91 8.18
CA ARG A 98 -15.23 17.66 6.92
C ARG A 98 -13.89 18.40 6.75
N ASN A 99 -12.80 17.71 7.03
CA ASN A 99 -11.45 18.25 6.85
C ASN A 99 -10.47 17.15 6.41
N SER A 100 -9.26 17.56 6.07
CA SER A 100 -8.22 16.66 5.55
C SER A 100 -7.22 16.18 6.61
N THR A 101 -7.43 16.51 7.89
CA THR A 101 -6.44 16.31 8.96
C THR A 101 -6.50 14.93 9.63
N GLY A 102 -7.58 14.17 9.43
CA GLY A 102 -7.70 12.78 9.89
C GLY A 102 -7.30 12.53 11.36
N LEU A 103 -6.70 11.38 11.61
CA LEU A 103 -6.02 11.01 12.84
C LEU A 103 -4.64 11.68 12.88
N LEU A 104 -4.22 12.13 14.06
CA LEU A 104 -2.88 12.71 14.21
C LEU A 104 -1.81 11.65 13.91
N ALA A 105 -0.79 12.03 13.15
CA ALA A 105 0.29 11.13 12.73
C ALA A 105 0.94 10.35 13.90
N ARG A 106 1.09 10.97 15.08
CA ARG A 106 1.62 10.30 16.28
C ARG A 106 0.75 9.14 16.77
N TRP A 107 -0.57 9.27 16.66
CA TRP A 107 -1.51 8.21 17.05
C TRP A 107 -1.56 7.12 15.99
N LYS A 108 -1.52 7.50 14.70
CA LYS A 108 -1.38 6.56 13.59
C LYS A 108 -0.15 5.67 13.79
N LEU A 109 1.02 6.27 14.01
CA LEU A 109 2.29 5.56 14.26
C LEU A 109 2.23 4.69 15.52
N LEU A 110 1.66 5.18 16.63
CA LEU A 110 1.54 4.41 17.86
C LEU A 110 0.72 3.13 17.64
N PHE A 111 -0.44 3.24 16.98
CA PHE A 111 -1.29 2.08 16.70
C PHE A 111 -0.64 1.10 15.74
N GLN A 112 0.05 1.58 14.69
CA GLN A 112 0.81 0.72 13.78
C GLN A 112 1.87 -0.11 14.54
N ILE A 113 2.61 0.51 15.44
CA ILE A 113 3.61 -0.19 16.27
C ILE A 113 2.92 -1.24 17.16
N LEU A 114 1.86 -0.86 17.87
CA LEU A 114 1.16 -1.77 18.78
C LEU A 114 0.53 -2.96 18.06
N PHE A 115 -0.05 -2.73 16.88
CA PHE A 115 -0.72 -3.76 16.08
C PHE A 115 0.25 -4.66 15.30
N ALA A 116 1.45 -4.18 15.00
CA ALA A 116 2.51 -4.99 14.40
C ALA A 116 3.10 -6.05 15.36
N ILE A 117 3.17 -5.76 16.67
CA ILE A 117 3.86 -6.62 17.66
C ILE A 117 3.33 -8.07 17.66
N PRO A 118 2.01 -8.34 17.75
CA PRO A 118 1.51 -9.71 17.73
C PRO A 118 1.89 -10.49 16.47
N PHE A 119 1.87 -9.83 15.31
CA PHE A 119 2.27 -10.43 14.04
C PHE A 119 3.77 -10.76 14.03
N ILE A 120 4.63 -9.82 14.48
CA ILE A 120 6.08 -10.03 14.57
C ILE A 120 6.42 -11.21 15.48
N LEU A 121 5.80 -11.30 16.66
CA LEU A 121 6.04 -12.40 17.60
C LEU A 121 5.59 -13.75 17.01
N TYR A 122 4.47 -13.76 16.29
CA TYR A 122 4.01 -14.95 15.58
C TYR A 122 5.00 -15.37 14.48
N ILE A 123 5.47 -14.43 13.66
CA ILE A 123 6.47 -14.70 12.61
C ILE A 123 7.78 -15.21 13.22
N GLN A 124 8.27 -14.58 14.29
CA GLN A 124 9.49 -15.01 14.96
C GLN A 124 9.40 -16.49 15.39
N LYS A 125 8.24 -16.94 15.87
CA LYS A 125 8.02 -18.33 16.30
C LYS A 125 7.80 -19.30 15.13
N SER A 126 7.06 -18.89 14.11
CA SER A 126 6.59 -19.77 13.03
C SER A 126 7.54 -19.84 11.83
N VAL A 127 8.19 -18.72 11.52
CA VAL A 127 9.09 -18.55 10.38
C VAL A 127 10.55 -18.46 10.88
N GLY A 128 10.79 -17.75 11.98
CA GLY A 128 12.15 -17.53 12.52
C GLY A 128 12.71 -16.17 12.15
N THR A 129 13.96 -15.94 12.54
CA THR A 129 14.64 -14.62 12.50
C THR A 129 15.58 -14.42 11.32
N ARG A 130 15.57 -15.36 10.37
CA ARG A 130 16.47 -15.39 9.22
C ARG A 130 15.86 -14.69 8.01
N LEU A 131 16.64 -13.86 7.33
CA LEU A 131 16.27 -13.16 6.12
C LEU A 131 17.07 -13.67 4.93
N LEU A 132 16.45 -13.80 3.76
CA LEU A 132 17.14 -14.16 2.54
C LEU A 132 17.97 -12.97 2.05
N ILE A 133 19.26 -13.20 1.81
CA ILE A 133 20.16 -12.17 1.27
C ILE A 133 19.98 -12.10 -0.25
N PRO A 134 19.70 -10.93 -0.85
CA PRO A 134 19.58 -10.81 -2.30
C PRO A 134 20.87 -11.25 -3.01
N PHE A 135 20.75 -11.81 -4.22
CA PHE A 135 21.88 -12.35 -5.00
C PHE A 135 22.63 -13.52 -4.34
N SER A 136 22.06 -14.12 -3.30
CA SER A 136 22.66 -15.22 -2.58
C SER A 136 21.58 -16.21 -2.17
N LEU A 137 21.94 -17.49 -2.12
CA LEU A 137 21.13 -18.51 -1.44
C LEU A 137 21.33 -18.49 0.09
N SER A 138 22.08 -17.52 0.61
CA SER A 138 22.43 -17.42 2.02
C SER A 138 21.38 -16.66 2.81
N TYR A 139 21.33 -16.97 4.11
CA TYR A 139 20.46 -16.30 5.06
C TYR A 139 21.28 -15.55 6.10
N ILE A 140 20.82 -14.36 6.49
CA ILE A 140 21.32 -13.64 7.66
C ILE A 140 20.34 -13.81 8.82
N ASP A 141 20.85 -14.21 9.99
CA ASP A 141 20.05 -14.32 11.21
C ASP A 141 20.15 -13.03 12.03
N LEU A 142 19.03 -12.34 12.22
CA LEU A 142 19.01 -11.10 12.99
C LEU A 142 18.88 -11.32 14.50
N SER A 143 18.46 -12.51 14.94
CA SER A 143 18.23 -12.84 16.36
C SER A 143 17.51 -11.71 17.12
N TYR A 144 18.17 -11.04 18.06
CA TYR A 144 17.59 -9.93 18.86
C TYR A 144 17.23 -8.69 18.04
N LEU A 145 17.90 -8.44 16.90
CA LEU A 145 17.60 -7.30 16.02
C LEU A 145 16.36 -7.52 15.15
N PHE A 146 15.80 -8.73 15.16
CA PHE A 146 14.66 -9.07 14.30
C PHE A 146 13.42 -8.22 14.57
N ILE A 147 13.05 -8.04 15.85
CA ILE A 147 11.86 -7.25 16.23
C ILE A 147 12.00 -5.77 15.83
N PRO A 148 13.06 -5.04 16.23
CA PRO A 148 13.19 -3.64 15.83
C PRO A 148 13.32 -3.48 14.31
N PHE A 149 13.95 -4.42 13.61
CA PHE A 149 14.01 -4.43 12.15
C PHE A 149 12.62 -4.59 11.53
N LEU A 150 11.82 -5.57 11.95
CA LEU A 150 10.48 -5.76 11.41
C LEU A 150 9.52 -4.62 11.77
N LEU A 151 9.66 -3.99 12.94
CA LEU A 151 8.91 -2.76 13.24
C LEU A 151 9.23 -1.65 12.25
N PHE A 152 10.52 -1.46 11.93
CA PHE A 152 10.94 -0.48 10.91
C PHE A 152 10.37 -0.83 9.53
N VAL A 153 10.45 -2.09 9.09
CA VAL A 153 9.93 -2.55 7.80
C VAL A 153 8.41 -2.41 7.71
N ILE A 154 7.67 -2.81 8.76
CA ILE A 154 6.20 -2.72 8.81
C ILE A 154 5.75 -1.26 8.80
N VAL A 155 6.22 -0.46 9.76
CA VAL A 155 5.77 0.93 9.88
C VAL A 155 6.21 1.74 8.68
N GLY A 156 7.48 1.61 8.26
CA GLY A 156 8.01 2.30 7.08
C GLY A 156 7.28 1.87 5.80
N GLY A 157 7.11 0.56 5.60
CA GLY A 157 6.45 -0.01 4.44
C GLY A 157 4.98 0.41 4.33
N ILE A 158 4.18 0.30 5.39
CA ILE A 158 2.77 0.70 5.36
C ILE A 158 2.62 2.20 5.09
N ASN A 159 3.45 3.05 5.73
CA ASN A 159 3.43 4.49 5.45
C ASN A 159 3.90 4.80 4.02
N SER A 160 4.80 4.00 3.45
CA SER A 160 5.23 4.17 2.05
C SER A 160 4.10 3.93 1.06
N PHE A 161 3.25 2.91 1.30
CA PHE A 161 2.02 2.72 0.53
C PHE A 161 1.09 3.92 0.71
N ASN A 162 0.83 4.35 1.95
CA ASN A 162 -0.06 5.49 2.21
C ASN A 162 0.40 6.81 1.56
N LEU A 163 1.72 7.09 1.53
CA LEU A 163 2.26 8.29 0.88
C LEU A 163 2.28 8.21 -0.65
N THR A 164 2.21 6.99 -1.21
CA THR A 164 2.16 6.78 -2.67
C THR A 164 0.73 6.96 -3.22
N ASP A 165 -0.31 6.91 -2.37
CA ASP A 165 -1.72 7.14 -2.74
C ASP A 165 -2.02 8.64 -2.95
N GLY A 166 -1.40 9.25 -3.96
CA GLY A 166 -1.56 10.67 -4.27
C GLY A 166 -2.09 10.98 -5.66
N LEU A 167 -1.99 10.03 -6.61
CA LEU A 167 -2.45 10.17 -7.99
C LEU A 167 -3.41 9.05 -8.39
N ASP A 168 -4.30 9.35 -9.32
CA ASP A 168 -5.25 8.43 -9.94
C ASP A 168 -4.51 7.23 -10.55
N GLY A 169 -4.88 6.01 -10.14
CA GLY A 169 -4.27 4.77 -10.61
C GLY A 169 -2.88 4.46 -10.06
N LEU A 170 -2.16 5.40 -9.42
CA LEU A 170 -0.75 5.20 -9.06
C LEU A 170 -0.56 4.01 -8.11
N LEU A 171 -1.13 4.10 -6.90
CA LEU A 171 -0.93 3.03 -5.90
C LEU A 171 -1.55 1.70 -6.32
N GLY A 172 -2.74 1.73 -6.93
CA GLY A 172 -3.42 0.52 -7.40
C GLY A 172 -2.61 -0.22 -8.47
N GLY A 173 -2.04 0.51 -9.43
CA GLY A 173 -1.25 -0.08 -10.50
C GLY A 173 0.12 -0.56 -10.04
N LEU A 174 0.82 0.21 -9.21
CA LEU A 174 2.07 -0.25 -8.59
C LEU A 174 1.85 -1.54 -7.78
N SER A 175 0.76 -1.62 -7.02
CA SER A 175 0.38 -2.83 -6.28
C SER A 175 0.08 -4.02 -7.20
N LEU A 176 -0.59 -3.79 -8.33
CA LEU A 176 -0.84 -4.85 -9.32
C LEU A 176 0.47 -5.38 -9.93
N ILE A 177 1.43 -4.50 -10.20
CA ILE A 177 2.74 -4.87 -10.74
C ILE A 177 3.59 -5.64 -9.72
N LEU A 178 3.39 -5.42 -8.41
CA LEU A 178 4.10 -6.17 -7.36
C LEU A 178 3.65 -7.64 -7.25
N LEU A 179 2.38 -7.95 -7.55
CA LEU A 179 1.78 -9.26 -7.31
C LEU A 179 2.55 -10.45 -7.92
N PRO A 180 2.99 -10.42 -9.19
CA PRO A 180 3.75 -11.52 -9.79
C PRO A 180 4.99 -11.92 -8.98
N PHE A 181 5.70 -10.96 -8.37
CA PHE A 181 6.88 -11.26 -7.55
C PHE A 181 6.56 -12.18 -6.38
N PHE A 182 5.42 -11.97 -5.72
CA PHE A 182 5.03 -12.76 -4.56
C PHE A 182 4.42 -14.10 -4.98
N LEU A 183 3.69 -14.14 -6.10
CA LEU A 183 3.00 -15.34 -6.56
C LEU A 183 3.97 -16.49 -6.90
N ILE A 184 5.19 -16.21 -7.38
CA ILE A 184 6.15 -17.27 -7.75
C ILE A 184 6.63 -18.11 -6.56
N PHE A 185 6.49 -17.63 -5.33
CA PHE A 185 6.92 -18.34 -4.13
C PHE A 185 5.90 -19.35 -3.61
N PHE A 186 4.69 -19.35 -4.16
CA PHE A 186 3.60 -20.19 -3.68
C PHE A 186 3.09 -21.10 -4.78
N SER A 187 2.76 -22.34 -4.43
CA SER A 187 2.03 -23.21 -5.35
C SER A 187 0.59 -22.73 -5.53
N GLU A 188 -0.03 -23.00 -6.69
CA GLU A 188 -1.42 -22.59 -6.99
C GLU A 188 -2.47 -23.06 -5.97
N LYS A 189 -2.15 -24.11 -5.20
CA LYS A 189 -3.04 -24.70 -4.20
C LYS A 189 -2.90 -24.04 -2.82
N GLU A 190 -1.87 -23.24 -2.62
CA GLU A 190 -1.63 -22.60 -1.33
C GLU A 190 -2.62 -21.45 -1.08
N PRO A 191 -3.13 -21.30 0.15
CA PRO A 191 -4.11 -20.27 0.44
C PRO A 191 -3.60 -18.84 0.15
N LEU A 192 -2.31 -18.56 0.37
CA LEU A 192 -1.73 -17.25 0.06
C LEU A 192 -1.71 -16.96 -1.44
N PHE A 193 -1.41 -17.96 -2.28
CA PHE A 193 -1.50 -17.81 -3.74
C PHE A 193 -2.92 -17.42 -4.14
N ILE A 194 -3.93 -18.15 -3.66
CA ILE A 194 -5.33 -17.88 -3.97
C ILE A 194 -5.74 -16.48 -3.50
N ILE A 195 -5.33 -16.06 -2.30
CA ILE A 195 -5.62 -14.73 -1.75
C ILE A 195 -5.01 -13.62 -2.59
N LEU A 196 -3.77 -13.77 -3.05
CA LEU A 196 -3.10 -12.78 -3.91
C LEU A 196 -3.73 -12.73 -5.31
N ILE A 197 -4.18 -13.87 -5.85
CA ILE A 197 -4.96 -13.92 -7.10
C ILE A 197 -6.31 -13.20 -6.95
N VAL A 198 -7.01 -13.41 -5.83
CA VAL A 198 -8.26 -12.71 -5.51
C VAL A 198 -8.02 -11.20 -5.37
N LEU A 199 -6.94 -10.81 -4.68
CA LEU A 199 -6.54 -9.41 -4.60
C LEU A 199 -6.24 -8.81 -5.98
N SER A 200 -5.61 -9.57 -6.88
CA SER A 200 -5.33 -9.15 -8.26
C SER A 200 -6.62 -8.81 -9.01
N GLY A 201 -7.64 -9.68 -8.94
CA GLY A 201 -8.94 -9.43 -9.56
C GLY A 201 -9.64 -8.20 -8.97
N THR A 202 -9.62 -8.05 -7.64
CA THR A 202 -10.18 -6.87 -6.97
C THR A 202 -9.43 -5.57 -7.33
N LEU A 203 -8.11 -5.60 -7.45
CA LEU A 203 -7.29 -4.44 -7.84
C LEU A 203 -7.55 -4.02 -9.30
N ILE A 204 -7.70 -4.97 -10.22
CA ILE A 204 -8.05 -4.66 -11.61
C ILE A 204 -9.44 -4.02 -11.69
N ALA A 205 -10.41 -4.55 -10.95
CA ALA A 205 -11.74 -3.94 -10.86
C ALA A 205 -11.69 -2.55 -10.21
N PHE A 206 -10.84 -2.33 -9.21
CA PHE A 206 -10.64 -1.00 -8.63
C PHE A 206 -10.05 -0.02 -9.64
N LEU A 207 -9.00 -0.43 -10.35
CA LEU A 207 -8.35 0.39 -11.36
C LEU A 207 -9.31 0.81 -12.48
N TRP A 208 -10.27 -0.03 -12.85
CA TRP A 208 -11.34 0.35 -13.78
C TRP A 208 -12.07 1.63 -13.37
N TYR A 209 -12.28 1.84 -12.07
CA TYR A 209 -12.96 3.03 -11.52
C TYR A 209 -12.00 4.11 -11.00
N ASN A 210 -10.74 3.77 -10.75
CA ASN A 210 -9.75 4.66 -10.15
C ASN A 210 -8.77 5.27 -11.17
N PHE A 211 -8.61 4.65 -12.34
CA PHE A 211 -7.78 5.21 -13.40
C PHE A 211 -8.30 6.59 -13.82
N HIS A 212 -7.38 7.47 -14.22
CA HIS A 212 -7.69 8.88 -14.45
C HIS A 212 -8.78 9.06 -15.54
N PRO A 213 -9.83 9.88 -15.29
CA PRO A 213 -10.16 10.56 -14.03
C PRO A 213 -10.86 9.66 -13.00
N ALA A 214 -10.37 9.64 -11.76
CA ALA A 214 -10.87 8.74 -10.72
C ALA A 214 -12.34 8.99 -10.33
N GLN A 215 -13.11 7.90 -10.28
CA GLN A 215 -14.50 7.86 -9.80
C GLN A 215 -14.62 7.41 -8.34
N ILE A 216 -13.57 6.77 -7.82
CA ILE A 216 -13.44 6.36 -6.43
C ILE A 216 -11.95 6.36 -6.01
N PHE A 217 -11.69 6.81 -4.79
CA PHE A 217 -10.38 6.71 -4.14
C PHE A 217 -10.35 5.56 -3.16
N MET A 218 -9.17 4.97 -2.95
CA MET A 218 -9.04 3.87 -2.00
C MET A 218 -9.02 4.34 -0.55
N GLY A 219 -8.56 5.57 -0.30
CA GLY A 219 -8.45 6.18 1.02
C GLY A 219 -7.30 5.61 1.86
N ASP A 220 -7.14 6.14 3.07
CA ASP A 220 -6.17 5.60 4.03
C ASP A 220 -6.49 4.14 4.37
N THR A 221 -7.78 3.77 4.35
CA THR A 221 -8.26 2.39 4.48
C THR A 221 -7.55 1.47 3.48
N GLY A 222 -7.64 1.79 2.19
CA GLY A 222 -7.11 0.95 1.13
C GLY A 222 -5.59 0.88 1.11
N SER A 223 -4.94 2.04 1.24
CA SER A 223 -3.48 2.10 1.20
C SER A 223 -2.83 1.39 2.40
N MET A 224 -3.42 1.45 3.59
CA MET A 224 -2.93 0.69 4.75
C MET A 224 -3.20 -0.82 4.65
N ILE A 225 -4.35 -1.22 4.08
CA ILE A 225 -4.64 -2.63 3.78
C ILE A 225 -3.62 -3.18 2.76
N LEU A 226 -3.37 -2.47 1.66
CA LEU A 226 -2.39 -2.93 0.67
C LEU A 226 -0.98 -2.99 1.27
N GLY A 227 -0.56 -1.94 1.98
CA GLY A 227 0.74 -1.93 2.64
C GLY A 227 0.92 -3.09 3.62
N SER A 228 -0.09 -3.37 4.45
CA SER A 228 -0.02 -4.49 5.40
C SER A 228 -0.02 -5.86 4.71
N ILE A 229 -0.75 -6.04 3.61
CA ILE A 229 -0.71 -7.28 2.82
C ILE A 229 0.69 -7.49 2.21
N PHE A 230 1.21 -6.53 1.44
CA PHE A 230 2.48 -6.71 0.73
C PHE A 230 3.67 -6.82 1.69
N ILE A 231 3.71 -5.99 2.74
CA ILE A 231 4.76 -6.10 3.76
C ILE A 231 4.63 -7.40 4.55
N GLY A 232 3.41 -7.77 4.97
CA GLY A 232 3.18 -9.02 5.68
C GLY A 232 3.58 -10.26 4.87
N VAL A 233 3.28 -10.28 3.56
CA VAL A 233 3.69 -11.37 2.66
C VAL A 233 5.21 -11.37 2.46
N SER A 234 5.85 -10.20 2.32
CA SER A 234 7.32 -10.13 2.22
C SER A 234 8.02 -10.71 3.45
N ILE A 235 7.44 -10.52 4.64
CA ILE A 235 7.95 -11.05 5.91
C ILE A 235 7.73 -12.56 6.01
N ILE A 236 6.56 -13.05 5.60
CA ILE A 236 6.28 -14.50 5.53
C ILE A 236 7.29 -15.21 4.62
N LEU A 237 7.65 -14.57 3.51
CA LEU A 237 8.61 -15.09 2.53
C LEU A 237 10.08 -14.86 2.89
N ARG A 238 10.38 -14.07 3.93
CA ARG A 238 11.75 -13.68 4.32
C ARG A 238 12.52 -12.90 3.25
N VAL A 239 11.81 -12.13 2.42
CA VAL A 239 12.37 -11.35 1.29
C VAL A 239 12.42 -9.85 1.59
N GLU A 240 12.47 -9.45 2.86
CA GLU A 240 12.48 -8.05 3.30
C GLU A 240 13.66 -7.26 2.74
N LEU A 241 14.79 -7.94 2.51
CA LEU A 241 15.99 -7.33 1.91
C LEU A 241 15.86 -7.06 0.40
N PHE A 242 14.80 -7.58 -0.26
CA PHE A 242 14.48 -7.26 -1.66
C PHE A 242 13.65 -5.97 -1.78
N LEU A 243 13.00 -5.54 -0.69
CA LEU A 243 12.11 -4.36 -0.69
C LEU A 243 12.78 -3.06 -1.16
N PRO A 244 14.06 -2.76 -0.87
CA PRO A 244 14.74 -1.58 -1.42
C PRO A 244 14.70 -1.46 -2.93
N ILE A 245 14.72 -2.60 -3.64
CA ILE A 245 14.68 -2.67 -5.11
C ILE A 245 13.22 -2.84 -5.56
N LEU A 246 12.53 -3.84 -5.01
CA LEU A 246 11.17 -4.18 -5.39
C LEU A 246 10.18 -3.03 -5.14
N MET A 247 10.36 -2.27 -4.06
CA MET A 247 9.49 -1.15 -3.68
C MET A 247 10.20 0.20 -3.79
N PHE A 248 11.20 0.32 -4.68
CA PHE A 248 12.01 1.54 -4.80
C PHE A 248 11.15 2.81 -4.96
N ILE A 249 10.09 2.77 -5.78
CA ILE A 249 9.18 3.91 -5.96
C ILE A 249 8.53 4.33 -4.63
N PHE A 250 7.92 3.40 -3.90
CA PHE A 250 7.30 3.65 -2.60
C PHE A 250 8.30 4.22 -1.58
N ILE A 251 9.53 3.71 -1.59
CA ILE A 251 10.61 4.19 -0.74
C ILE A 251 11.01 5.61 -1.15
N THR A 252 11.16 5.90 -2.44
CA THR A 252 11.48 7.26 -2.91
C THR A 252 10.40 8.28 -2.58
N GLU A 253 9.12 7.90 -2.65
CA GLU A 253 8.01 8.73 -2.20
C GLU A 253 8.16 9.10 -0.72
N THR A 254 8.42 8.10 0.11
CA THR A 254 8.61 8.29 1.57
C THR A 254 9.84 9.13 1.88
N LEU A 255 10.99 8.81 1.25
CA LEU A 255 12.24 9.53 1.44
C LEU A 255 12.11 10.98 0.99
N SER A 256 11.38 11.26 -0.11
CA SER A 256 11.15 12.62 -0.56
C SER A 256 10.44 13.46 0.52
N VAL A 257 9.45 12.88 1.22
CA VAL A 257 8.75 13.53 2.33
C VAL A 257 9.69 13.75 3.53
N ILE A 258 10.47 12.73 3.91
CA ILE A 258 11.42 12.82 5.03
C ILE A 258 12.46 13.92 4.76
N ILE A 259 13.05 13.92 3.56
CA ILE A 259 14.04 14.92 3.13
C ILE A 259 13.40 16.31 3.14
N GLN A 260 12.24 16.48 2.52
CA GLN A 260 11.55 17.77 2.42
C GLN A 260 11.23 18.34 3.80
N VAL A 261 10.61 17.54 4.69
CA VAL A 261 10.22 17.99 6.03
C VAL A 261 11.44 18.29 6.90
N SER A 262 12.45 17.44 6.86
CA SER A 262 13.70 17.63 7.62
C SER A 262 14.44 18.89 7.17
N TYR A 263 14.59 19.08 5.86
CA TYR A 263 15.27 20.24 5.29
C TYR A 263 14.50 21.55 5.55
N PHE A 264 13.18 21.54 5.41
CA PHE A 264 12.35 22.72 5.69
C PHE A 264 12.47 23.14 7.16
N LYS A 265 12.39 22.18 8.10
CA LYS A 265 12.57 22.45 9.53
C LYS A 265 13.97 22.96 9.86
N TRP A 266 15.00 22.35 9.28
CA TRP A 266 16.39 22.73 9.51
C TRP A 266 16.69 24.14 8.99
N THR A 267 16.29 24.45 7.75
CA THR A 267 16.50 25.78 7.16
C THR A 267 15.71 26.87 7.88
N LYS A 268 14.48 26.58 8.32
CA LYS A 268 13.70 27.50 9.16
C LYS A 268 14.41 27.80 10.49
N ARG A 269 15.01 26.80 11.14
CA ARG A 269 15.78 26.99 12.37
C ARG A 269 17.09 27.75 12.13
N LYS A 270 17.81 27.46 11.04
CA LYS A 270 19.14 28.02 10.77
C LYS A 270 19.10 29.43 10.16
N TYR A 271 18.14 29.69 9.27
CA TYR A 271 18.09 30.91 8.45
C TYR A 271 16.79 31.71 8.65
N GLY A 272 15.91 31.31 9.58
CA GLY A 272 14.60 31.93 9.81
C GLY A 272 13.53 31.61 8.76
N ILE A 273 13.94 31.12 7.58
CA ILE A 273 13.06 30.84 6.43
C ILE A 273 13.16 29.35 6.06
N GLY A 274 12.01 28.68 5.95
CA GLY A 274 11.94 27.29 5.49
C GLY A 274 12.12 27.21 3.97
N LYS A 275 13.19 26.57 3.53
CA LYS A 275 13.46 26.30 2.11
C LYS A 275 12.98 24.90 1.74
N ARG A 276 12.63 24.71 0.47
CA ARG A 276 12.14 23.45 -0.09
C ARG A 276 13.22 22.80 -0.97
N VAL A 277 13.36 21.47 -0.93
CA VAL A 277 14.25 20.71 -1.82
C VAL A 277 13.52 20.39 -3.12
N PHE A 278 12.35 19.78 -2.99
CA PHE A 278 11.41 19.52 -4.08
C PHE A 278 10.35 20.62 -4.12
N ARG A 279 9.77 20.86 -5.30
CA ARG A 279 8.64 21.81 -5.46
C ARG A 279 7.50 21.48 -4.47
N MET A 280 7.21 20.19 -4.33
CA MET A 280 6.31 19.60 -3.34
C MET A 280 6.77 18.17 -3.04
N ALA A 281 6.40 17.64 -1.87
CA ALA A 281 6.53 16.23 -1.52
C ALA A 281 5.13 15.67 -1.21
N PRO A 282 4.81 14.41 -1.55
CA PRO A 282 5.70 13.39 -2.11
C PRO A 282 6.17 13.66 -3.56
N ILE A 283 7.08 12.84 -4.10
CA ILE A 283 7.86 13.17 -5.31
C ILE A 283 7.00 13.18 -6.57
N HIS A 284 5.89 12.44 -6.63
CA HIS A 284 4.95 12.57 -7.75
C HIS A 284 4.41 14.00 -7.92
N HIS A 285 4.09 14.70 -6.82
CA HIS A 285 3.65 16.11 -6.89
C HIS A 285 4.75 17.06 -7.36
N HIS A 286 6.02 16.71 -7.12
CA HIS A 286 7.13 17.48 -7.68
C HIS A 286 7.07 17.47 -9.21
N PHE A 287 6.80 16.31 -9.80
CA PHE A 287 6.68 16.14 -11.26
C PHE A 287 5.43 16.81 -11.84
N GLU A 288 4.29 16.74 -11.14
CA GLU A 288 3.09 17.49 -11.55
C GLU A 288 3.36 19.01 -11.59
N LEU A 289 4.00 19.54 -10.55
CA LEU A 289 4.38 20.96 -10.49
C LEU A 289 5.47 21.34 -11.48
N MET A 290 6.11 20.39 -12.15
CA MET A 290 6.99 20.62 -13.30
C MET A 290 6.22 20.71 -14.63
N GLY A 291 4.90 20.55 -14.61
CA GLY A 291 4.02 20.58 -15.79
C GLY A 291 3.87 19.22 -16.48
N ILE A 292 4.20 18.12 -15.81
CA ILE A 292 3.96 16.77 -16.34
C ILE A 292 2.53 16.37 -15.95
N PRO A 293 1.66 15.98 -16.92
CA PRO A 293 0.31 15.52 -16.62
C PRO A 293 0.29 14.34 -15.64
N GLU A 294 -0.70 14.31 -14.75
CA GLU A 294 -0.85 13.32 -13.70
C GLU A 294 -0.79 11.88 -14.23
N GLU A 295 -1.57 11.58 -15.27
CA GLU A 295 -1.64 10.27 -15.91
C GLU A 295 -0.28 9.85 -16.50
N LYS A 296 0.52 10.83 -16.93
CA LYS A 296 1.87 10.59 -17.45
C LYS A 296 2.87 10.32 -16.34
N VAL A 297 2.72 10.95 -15.17
CA VAL A 297 3.52 10.60 -13.97
C VAL A 297 3.18 9.18 -13.54
N THR A 298 1.89 8.86 -13.39
CA THR A 298 1.41 7.51 -13.04
C THR A 298 1.96 6.44 -13.98
N PHE A 299 1.81 6.63 -15.30
CA PHE A 299 2.28 5.65 -16.28
C PHE A 299 3.81 5.46 -16.25
N ARG A 300 4.58 6.55 -16.10
CA ARG A 300 6.05 6.45 -15.98
C ARG A 300 6.47 5.68 -14.73
N PHE A 301 5.77 5.88 -13.62
CA PHE A 301 6.04 5.15 -12.39
C PHE A 301 5.72 3.66 -12.56
N TRP A 302 4.63 3.31 -13.25
CA TRP A 302 4.34 1.92 -13.60
C TRP A 302 5.45 1.28 -14.46
N VAL A 303 5.95 1.99 -15.48
CA VAL A 303 7.06 1.49 -16.31
C VAL A 303 8.31 1.23 -15.47
N ILE A 304 8.68 2.17 -14.60
CA ILE A 304 9.84 2.00 -13.71
C ILE A 304 9.62 0.82 -12.75
N GLN A 305 8.42 0.69 -12.17
CA GLN A 305 8.07 -0.43 -11.28
C GLN A 305 8.15 -1.78 -11.98
N PHE A 306 7.72 -1.84 -13.24
CA PHE A 306 7.80 -3.07 -14.03
C PHE A 306 9.25 -3.45 -14.36
N LEU A 307 10.12 -2.47 -14.65
CA LEU A 307 11.55 -2.73 -14.81
C LEU A 307 12.18 -3.21 -13.50
N LEU A 308 11.83 -2.61 -12.36
CA LEU A 308 12.29 -3.04 -11.04
C LEU A 308 11.81 -4.45 -10.70
N LEU A 309 10.58 -4.80 -11.06
CA LEU A 309 10.05 -6.15 -10.93
C LEU A 309 10.91 -7.17 -11.69
N ILE A 310 11.26 -6.88 -12.94
CA ILE A 310 12.15 -7.73 -13.76
C ILE A 310 13.50 -7.88 -13.06
N VAL A 311 14.10 -6.79 -12.59
CA VAL A 311 15.36 -6.84 -11.84
C VAL A 311 15.20 -7.72 -10.61
N SER A 312 14.16 -7.52 -9.80
CA SER A 312 13.86 -8.33 -8.61
C SER A 312 13.73 -9.82 -8.92
N PHE A 313 13.13 -10.20 -10.05
CA PHE A 313 13.08 -11.60 -10.50
C PHE A 313 14.47 -12.15 -10.83
N LEU A 314 15.33 -11.37 -11.49
CA LEU A 314 16.71 -11.78 -11.76
C LEU A 314 17.52 -11.99 -10.48
N LEU A 315 17.20 -11.23 -9.40
CA LEU A 315 17.85 -11.38 -8.10
C LEU A 315 17.51 -12.70 -7.40
N ILE A 316 16.33 -13.25 -7.70
CA ILE A 316 15.88 -14.56 -7.22
C ILE A 316 16.34 -15.66 -8.16
N GLY A 317 16.23 -15.47 -9.48
CA GLY A 317 16.61 -16.50 -10.47
C GLY A 317 18.12 -16.72 -10.57
N GLY A 318 18.93 -15.78 -10.09
CA GLY A 318 20.38 -15.93 -9.92
C GLY A 318 20.80 -16.63 -8.63
N SER A 319 19.85 -17.08 -7.81
CA SER A 319 20.07 -17.87 -6.59
C SER A 319 19.75 -19.33 -6.84
#